data_AF-A0A7J4I5D0-F1
#
_entry.id   AF-A0A7J4I5D0-F1
#
_cell.length_a   1.000
_cell.length_b   1.000
_cell.length_c   1.000
_cell.angle_alpha   90.00
_cell.angle_beta   90.00
_cell.angle_gamma   90.00
#
_symmetry.space_group_name_H-M   'P 1'
#
loop_
_entity.id
_entity.type
_entity.pdbx_description
1 polymer ?
#
loop_
_entity_poly.entity_id
_entity_poly.type
_entity_poly.pdbx_seq_one_letter_code
_entity_poly.pdbx_strand_id
1 'polypeptide(L)'
;MTFYIPNGLDGKAVSDGKREFDAYGSHGILREMGRYAKNLTAALGVAYVLAAPGCGRSPASPTPTTCNPACVAPQTCINNGGNYSCQNPTPISSLVITKPAANAKPATPLDIEYTSSSQGANHADFTIDNGEVYHDTTLDGRFQLPEKRPDGTDIISGGGHTLAGYLVDANENKLAGSDSAVAFSVISVTGDITDRIAGGGVGGSTITWTGPVTKSARANSPYTINGLPAGDYEVTITGNHVTHKNLKVPVTDTGSFPFSVLQWNSGRFGATYDATFDNFYQKFARASDPVVKWVMDSVKPTEIYVTLDGLSPAAATEFRAIFEEVNNESTSDIFCGEVGPLPITYGSSIGLYKTSTIVVGFSNDTRATGTSYDISTSPPPFGYVVRSAHITYYIDDFDDSIGNIQPRIFKKYAAVHELAHTNGSSHAFNTYPDSIMGGWSNVTRLSKEDKLASCIIVNKDTHPANRKPDTNPTWAYK
;
A
#
# COMPACT_ATOMS: atom_id res chain seq x y z
N MET A 1 -32.08 -9.45 36.38
CA MET A 1 -32.45 -9.09 34.99
C MET A 1 -33.95 -8.84 34.98
N THR A 2 -34.35 -7.58 34.88
CA THR A 2 -35.76 -7.16 34.91
C THR A 2 -36.23 -7.03 33.46
N PHE A 3 -37.21 -7.82 33.04
CA PHE A 3 -37.77 -7.70 31.70
C PHE A 3 -38.95 -6.72 31.70
N TYR A 4 -38.86 -5.72 30.82
CA TYR A 4 -39.90 -4.75 30.53
C TYR A 4 -40.82 -5.33 29.45
N ILE A 5 -42.13 -5.35 29.67
CA ILE A 5 -43.13 -5.68 28.64
C ILE A 5 -43.75 -4.34 28.20
N PRO A 6 -43.67 -3.96 26.91
CA PRO A 6 -44.34 -2.77 26.42
C PRO A 6 -45.86 -2.99 26.37
N ASN A 7 -46.60 -2.00 26.86
CA ASN A 7 -48.06 -1.96 26.89
C ASN A 7 -48.66 -1.95 25.48
N GLY A 8 -49.64 -2.81 25.26
CA GLY A 8 -50.52 -2.76 24.10
C GLY A 8 -51.07 -4.13 23.77
N LEU A 9 -52.21 -4.48 24.36
CA LEU A 9 -53.34 -5.17 23.74
C LEU A 9 -54.43 -5.40 24.80
N ASP A 10 -55.62 -4.91 24.47
CA ASP A 10 -56.79 -4.80 25.33
C ASP A 10 -57.23 -6.11 25.98
N GLY A 11 -57.54 -6.02 27.28
CA GLY A 11 -58.18 -7.09 28.01
C GLY A 11 -59.67 -7.20 27.68
N LYS A 12 -60.14 -8.44 27.46
CA LYS A 12 -61.52 -8.82 27.78
C LYS A 12 -61.48 -9.82 28.93
N ALA A 13 -62.13 -9.46 30.03
CA ALA A 13 -62.32 -10.33 31.18
C ALA A 13 -63.25 -11.49 30.80
N VAL A 14 -62.83 -12.73 31.12
CA VAL A 14 -63.71 -13.89 31.22
C VAL A 14 -63.39 -14.56 32.55
N SER A 15 -64.45 -14.81 33.31
CA SER A 15 -64.49 -15.44 34.63
C SER A 15 -63.95 -16.86 34.62
N ASP A 16 -63.49 -17.28 35.80
CA ASP A 16 -62.98 -18.59 36.20
C ASP A 16 -61.59 -19.01 35.69
N GLY A 17 -60.67 -19.07 36.64
CA GLY A 17 -59.28 -19.43 36.46
C GLY A 17 -59.12 -20.89 36.03
N LYS A 18 -58.77 -21.05 34.75
CA LYS A 18 -57.86 -22.07 34.17
C LYS A 18 -57.66 -21.71 32.71
N ARG A 19 -56.42 -21.53 32.26
CA ARG A 19 -56.08 -21.53 30.83
C ARG A 19 -55.21 -22.75 30.55
N GLU A 20 -55.81 -23.70 29.87
CA GLU A 20 -55.13 -24.78 29.16
C GLU A 20 -54.79 -24.22 27.76
N PHE A 21 -53.53 -24.34 27.33
CA PHE A 21 -53.13 -24.00 25.97
C PHE A 21 -52.97 -25.30 25.19
N ASP A 22 -53.98 -25.61 24.36
CA ASP A 22 -53.81 -26.55 23.25
C ASP A 22 -53.09 -25.83 22.11
N ALA A 23 -51.92 -26.33 21.73
CA ALA A 23 -51.22 -25.93 20.52
C ALA A 23 -50.92 -27.18 19.67
N TYR A 24 -51.77 -27.40 18.66
CA TYR A 24 -51.49 -28.27 17.52
C TYR A 24 -50.42 -27.61 16.63
N GLY A 25 -49.35 -28.36 16.35
CA GLY A 25 -48.58 -28.25 15.10
C GLY A 25 -47.35 -27.32 15.05
N SER A 26 -46.18 -27.82 15.45
CA SER A 26 -44.95 -27.86 14.60
C SER A 26 -43.74 -28.38 15.38
N HIS A 27 -43.27 -29.57 15.00
CA HIS A 27 -42.34 -30.45 15.75
C HIS A 27 -40.83 -30.08 15.64
N GLY A 28 -40.47 -28.82 15.37
CA GLY A 28 -39.07 -28.39 15.21
C GLY A 28 -38.50 -27.58 16.38
N ILE A 29 -39.26 -26.59 16.86
CA ILE A 29 -38.77 -25.58 17.82
C ILE A 29 -38.70 -26.14 19.26
N LEU A 30 -39.59 -27.05 19.64
CA LEU A 30 -39.61 -27.65 20.98
C LEU A 30 -38.43 -28.61 21.24
N ARG A 31 -37.83 -29.18 20.19
CA ARG A 31 -36.64 -30.05 20.33
C ARG A 31 -35.36 -29.27 20.64
N GLU A 32 -35.26 -28.02 20.16
CA GLU A 32 -34.13 -27.13 20.44
C GLU A 32 -34.29 -26.43 21.80
N MET A 33 -35.51 -26.03 22.20
CA MET A 33 -35.76 -25.50 23.55
C MET A 33 -35.50 -26.56 24.65
N GLY A 34 -35.74 -27.84 24.37
CA GLY A 34 -35.40 -28.95 25.28
C GLY A 34 -33.89 -29.18 25.47
N ARG A 35 -33.05 -28.78 24.51
CA ARG A 35 -31.57 -28.81 24.64
C ARG A 35 -31.05 -27.63 25.46
N TYR A 36 -31.64 -26.45 25.30
CA TYR A 36 -31.29 -25.28 26.13
C TYR A 36 -31.75 -25.42 27.59
N ALA A 37 -32.89 -26.07 27.86
CA ALA A 37 -33.36 -26.30 29.22
C ALA A 37 -32.49 -27.31 30.00
N LYS A 38 -31.97 -28.37 29.35
CA LYS A 38 -31.07 -29.33 30.02
C LYS A 38 -29.73 -28.71 30.45
N ASN A 39 -29.23 -27.73 29.72
CA ASN A 39 -28.00 -27.03 30.07
C ASN A 39 -28.22 -25.95 31.14
N LEU A 40 -29.45 -25.41 31.26
CA LEU A 40 -29.79 -24.46 32.31
C LEU A 40 -30.00 -25.15 33.68
N THR A 41 -30.53 -26.37 33.71
CA THR A 41 -30.66 -27.16 34.96
C THR A 41 -29.31 -27.68 35.48
N ALA A 42 -28.30 -27.82 34.61
CA ALA A 42 -26.94 -28.14 35.03
C ALA A 42 -26.16 -26.92 35.58
N ALA A 43 -26.58 -25.69 35.23
CA ALA A 43 -25.90 -24.45 35.61
C ALA A 43 -26.48 -23.77 36.86
N LEU A 44 -27.68 -24.14 37.31
CA LEU A 44 -28.30 -23.60 38.52
C LEU A 44 -28.79 -24.75 39.40
N GLY A 45 -27.90 -25.24 40.27
CA GLY A 45 -28.24 -26.20 41.31
C GLY A 45 -29.14 -25.58 42.36
N VAL A 46 -30.46 -25.61 42.12
CA VAL A 46 -31.48 -25.26 43.13
C VAL A 46 -32.42 -26.44 43.27
N ALA A 47 -32.19 -27.24 44.31
CA ALA A 47 -33.12 -28.29 44.73
C ALA A 47 -34.32 -27.65 45.44
N TYR A 48 -35.49 -27.67 44.81
CA TYR A 48 -36.75 -27.45 45.51
C TYR A 48 -37.23 -28.78 46.11
N VAL A 49 -37.25 -28.86 47.44
CA VAL A 49 -37.94 -29.93 48.18
C VAL A 49 -39.41 -29.56 48.29
N LEU A 50 -40.28 -30.27 47.57
CA LEU A 50 -41.73 -30.25 47.80
C LEU A 50 -42.06 -31.32 48.86
N ALA A 51 -42.47 -30.86 50.04
CA ALA A 51 -43.02 -31.72 51.09
C ALA A 51 -44.53 -31.93 50.89
N ALA A 52 -44.99 -33.18 50.96
CA ALA A 52 -46.38 -33.55 51.19
C ALA A 52 -46.43 -34.64 52.30
N PRO A 53 -47.41 -34.63 53.23
CA PRO A 53 -47.40 -35.50 54.40
C PRO A 53 -48.16 -36.81 54.15
N GLY A 54 -47.61 -37.93 54.62
CA GLY A 54 -48.29 -39.23 54.67
C GLY A 54 -47.47 -40.28 55.42
N CYS A 55 -48.07 -40.90 56.42
CA CYS A 55 -47.46 -41.73 57.47
C CYS A 55 -46.83 -43.06 57.01
N GLY A 56 -45.78 -43.52 57.70
CA GLY A 56 -45.27 -44.91 57.67
C GLY A 56 -43.96 -45.09 58.45
N ARG A 57 -43.87 -46.11 59.32
CA ARG A 57 -42.77 -46.38 60.27
C ARG A 57 -41.47 -46.94 59.60
N SER A 58 -40.31 -46.43 60.04
CA SER A 58 -38.92 -46.98 60.21
C SER A 58 -38.41 -48.19 59.38
N PRO A 59 -37.12 -48.20 58.94
CA PRO A 59 -35.99 -48.36 59.86
C PRO A 59 -34.81 -47.38 59.66
N ALA A 60 -34.02 -47.25 60.73
CA ALA A 60 -32.89 -46.33 60.87
C ALA A 60 -31.88 -46.39 59.72
N SER A 61 -31.53 -45.21 59.19
CA SER A 61 -30.36 -44.97 58.34
C SER A 61 -29.59 -43.77 58.93
N PRO A 62 -28.25 -43.73 58.77
CA PRO A 62 -27.36 -43.05 59.69
C PRO A 62 -27.58 -41.54 59.68
N THR A 63 -27.46 -40.96 60.87
CA THR A 63 -27.46 -39.53 61.16
C THR A 63 -26.63 -38.77 60.10
N PRO A 64 -27.17 -37.71 59.47
CA PRO A 64 -26.33 -36.81 58.70
C PRO A 64 -25.40 -36.12 59.71
N THR A 65 -24.10 -36.38 59.61
CA THR A 65 -23.07 -35.62 60.31
C THR A 65 -23.16 -34.19 59.83
N THR A 66 -23.86 -33.36 60.60
CA THR A 66 -24.07 -31.95 60.37
C THR A 66 -22.73 -31.22 60.38
N CYS A 67 -22.49 -30.36 59.38
CA CYS A 67 -21.45 -29.34 59.46
C CYS A 67 -21.72 -28.49 60.71
N ASN A 68 -20.89 -28.65 61.72
CA ASN A 68 -20.94 -27.90 62.97
C ASN A 68 -19.76 -26.92 62.93
N PRO A 69 -19.95 -25.60 62.73
CA PRO A 69 -21.19 -24.82 62.85
C PRO A 69 -21.90 -24.56 61.49
N ALA A 70 -23.16 -24.10 61.56
CA ALA A 70 -23.98 -23.74 60.42
C ALA A 70 -23.31 -22.66 59.56
N CYS A 71 -22.82 -23.05 58.38
CA CYS A 71 -22.25 -22.12 57.42
C CYS A 71 -23.29 -21.04 57.06
N VAL A 72 -22.91 -19.77 57.14
CA VAL A 72 -23.81 -18.65 56.87
C VAL A 72 -23.74 -18.36 55.37
N ALA A 73 -24.88 -18.26 54.70
CA ALA A 73 -24.91 -17.90 53.27
C ALA A 73 -24.08 -16.62 53.06
N PRO A 74 -23.09 -16.62 52.13
CA PRO A 74 -22.96 -17.53 50.97
C PRO A 74 -21.95 -18.71 51.12
N GLN A 75 -21.55 -19.10 52.32
CA GLN A 75 -20.57 -20.19 52.56
C GLN A 75 -21.09 -21.58 52.13
N THR A 76 -20.19 -22.44 51.63
CA THR A 76 -20.46 -23.86 51.33
C THR A 76 -19.69 -24.78 52.29
N CYS A 77 -20.28 -25.94 52.62
CA CYS A 77 -19.62 -26.92 53.49
C CYS A 77 -18.85 -27.95 52.66
N ILE A 78 -17.62 -28.26 53.07
CA ILE A 78 -16.71 -29.17 52.36
C ILE A 78 -16.20 -30.25 53.31
N ASN A 79 -16.06 -31.49 52.81
CA ASN A 79 -15.53 -32.63 53.55
C ASN A 79 -14.10 -32.94 53.07
N ASN A 80 -13.11 -32.68 53.91
CA ASN A 80 -11.72 -33.05 53.70
C ASN A 80 -11.37 -34.27 54.57
N GLY A 81 -11.68 -35.47 54.06
CA GLY A 81 -11.27 -36.73 54.70
C GLY A 81 -11.88 -36.96 56.10
N GLY A 82 -13.13 -36.54 56.31
CA GLY A 82 -13.87 -36.68 57.57
C GLY A 82 -13.95 -35.40 58.40
N ASN A 83 -13.22 -34.35 58.03
CA ASN A 83 -13.33 -33.02 58.64
C ASN A 83 -14.21 -32.10 57.78
N TYR A 84 -15.25 -31.52 58.41
CA TYR A 84 -16.17 -30.58 57.78
C TYR A 84 -15.76 -29.14 58.12
N SER A 85 -15.64 -28.28 57.12
CA SER A 85 -15.39 -26.85 57.31
C SER A 85 -16.29 -25.99 56.42
N CYS A 86 -16.58 -24.77 56.87
CA CYS A 86 -17.25 -23.77 56.05
C CYS A 86 -16.20 -23.05 55.19
N GLN A 87 -16.35 -23.13 53.88
CA GLN A 87 -15.58 -22.33 52.95
C GLN A 87 -16.45 -21.14 52.53
N ASN A 88 -15.89 -19.93 52.61
CA ASN A 88 -16.48 -18.79 51.91
C ASN A 88 -16.61 -19.15 50.41
N PRO A 89 -17.64 -18.66 49.71
CA PRO A 89 -17.65 -18.81 48.26
C PRO A 89 -16.33 -18.25 47.76
N THR A 90 -15.66 -19.00 46.89
CA THR A 90 -14.44 -18.49 46.24
C THR A 90 -14.78 -17.11 45.70
N PRO A 91 -14.08 -16.03 46.11
CA PRO A 91 -14.30 -14.73 45.55
C PRO A 91 -14.25 -14.91 44.04
N ILE A 92 -15.37 -14.67 43.36
CA ILE A 92 -15.44 -14.72 41.90
C ILE A 92 -14.63 -13.52 41.42
N SER A 93 -13.32 -13.74 41.30
CA SER A 93 -12.41 -12.80 40.71
C SER A 93 -12.83 -12.67 39.25
N SER A 94 -13.05 -11.45 38.78
CA SER A 94 -13.40 -11.23 37.38
C SER A 94 -12.41 -10.24 36.78
N LEU A 95 -11.96 -10.55 35.57
CA LEU A 95 -11.32 -9.60 34.66
C LEU A 95 -12.22 -9.54 33.42
N VAL A 96 -12.45 -8.35 32.90
CA VAL A 96 -13.13 -8.17 31.63
C VAL A 96 -12.32 -7.18 30.82
N ILE A 97 -11.75 -7.65 29.71
CA ILE A 97 -11.06 -6.80 28.75
C ILE A 97 -12.11 -6.03 27.93
N THR A 98 -12.01 -4.70 27.94
CA THR A 98 -12.90 -3.80 27.21
C THR A 98 -12.21 -3.18 25.99
N LYS A 99 -10.88 -3.10 25.98
CA LYS A 99 -10.07 -2.79 24.80
C LYS A 99 -8.87 -3.75 24.63
N PRO A 100 -8.56 -4.19 23.40
CA PRO A 100 -9.33 -3.97 22.17
C PRO A 100 -10.70 -4.66 22.24
N ALA A 101 -11.70 -4.06 21.59
CA ALA A 101 -13.01 -4.71 21.46
C ALA A 101 -12.88 -5.96 20.57
N ALA A 102 -13.80 -6.92 20.74
CA ALA A 102 -13.82 -8.12 19.91
C ALA A 102 -13.91 -7.75 18.41
N ASN A 103 -13.00 -8.32 17.62
CA ASN A 103 -12.81 -8.09 16.18
C ASN A 103 -12.42 -6.65 15.81
N ALA A 104 -11.95 -5.84 16.76
CA ALA A 104 -11.42 -4.51 16.47
C ALA A 104 -10.13 -4.58 15.63
N LYS A 105 -9.80 -3.46 15.00
CA LYS A 105 -8.54 -3.25 14.29
C LYS A 105 -7.68 -2.17 14.97
N PRO A 106 -7.13 -2.45 16.17
CA PRO A 106 -6.38 -1.46 16.92
C PRO A 106 -5.04 -1.12 16.25
N ALA A 107 -4.51 0.05 16.61
CA ALA A 107 -3.14 0.44 16.29
C ALA A 107 -2.13 -0.27 17.21
N THR A 108 -0.85 -0.15 16.88
CA THR A 108 0.24 -0.43 17.84
C THR A 108 0.92 0.88 18.26
N PRO A 109 1.41 1.01 19.52
CA PRO A 109 1.30 0.06 20.64
C PRO A 109 -0.16 -0.22 21.05
N LEU A 110 -0.44 -1.43 21.53
CA LEU A 110 -1.82 -1.86 21.82
C LEU A 110 -2.25 -1.33 23.20
N ASP A 111 -3.25 -0.46 23.20
CA ASP A 111 -3.93 -0.03 24.42
C ASP A 111 -4.90 -1.12 24.90
N ILE A 112 -4.72 -1.53 26.14
CA ILE A 112 -5.57 -2.45 26.88
C ILE A 112 -6.34 -1.66 27.93
N GLU A 113 -7.65 -1.79 27.89
CA GLU A 113 -8.53 -1.33 28.97
C GLU A 113 -9.25 -2.54 29.52
N TYR A 114 -9.42 -2.61 30.83
CA TYR A 114 -10.10 -3.70 31.50
C TYR A 114 -10.78 -3.24 32.78
N THR A 115 -11.78 -4.01 33.20
CA THR A 115 -12.37 -3.90 34.54
C THR A 115 -12.04 -5.15 35.34
N SER A 116 -11.70 -4.98 36.61
CA SER A 116 -11.43 -6.09 37.51
C SER A 116 -12.31 -6.02 38.76
N SER A 117 -12.63 -7.19 39.32
CA SER A 117 -13.25 -7.28 40.65
C SER A 117 -12.62 -8.45 41.41
N SER A 118 -11.84 -8.17 42.45
CA SER A 118 -11.38 -9.21 43.38
C SER A 118 -11.03 -8.61 44.74
N GLN A 119 -11.11 -9.45 45.78
CA GLN A 119 -10.43 -9.19 47.05
C GLN A 119 -9.12 -9.98 47.00
N GLY A 120 -8.00 -9.30 46.71
CA GLY A 120 -6.66 -9.90 46.77
C GLY A 120 -5.87 -9.97 45.46
N ALA A 121 -6.32 -9.36 44.36
CA ALA A 121 -5.43 -9.16 43.21
C ALA A 121 -4.33 -8.16 43.57
N ASN A 122 -3.10 -8.50 43.20
CA ASN A 122 -1.93 -7.66 43.30
C ASN A 122 -1.57 -7.03 41.94
N HIS A 123 -1.73 -7.78 40.84
CA HIS A 123 -1.53 -7.30 39.48
C HIS A 123 -2.40 -8.06 38.47
N ALA A 124 -2.44 -7.55 37.23
CA ALA A 124 -3.07 -8.23 36.08
C ALA A 124 -2.00 -8.66 35.08
N ASP A 125 -2.16 -9.85 34.54
CA ASP A 125 -1.28 -10.42 33.52
C ASP A 125 -1.97 -10.47 32.18
N PHE A 126 -1.22 -10.18 31.11
CA PHE A 126 -1.69 -10.21 29.75
C PHE A 126 -0.75 -11.02 28.86
N THR A 127 -1.30 -11.80 27.93
CA THR A 127 -0.55 -12.53 26.90
C THR A 127 -1.17 -12.27 25.54
N ILE A 128 -0.32 -12.17 24.52
CA ILE A 128 -0.74 -12.17 23.11
C ILE A 128 -0.42 -13.55 22.52
N ASP A 129 -1.42 -14.20 21.92
CA ASP A 129 -1.30 -15.50 21.23
C ASP A 129 -0.62 -16.60 22.07
N ASN A 130 -0.88 -16.61 23.38
CA ASN A 130 -0.24 -17.49 24.37
C ASN A 130 1.30 -17.35 24.44
N GLY A 131 1.81 -16.17 24.09
CA GLY A 131 3.23 -15.85 24.15
C GLY A 131 3.68 -15.36 25.54
N GLU A 132 4.62 -14.41 25.52
CA GLU A 132 5.16 -13.75 26.73
C GLU A 132 4.07 -13.10 27.57
N VAL A 133 4.25 -13.16 28.89
CA VAL A 133 3.36 -12.53 29.88
C VAL A 133 3.83 -11.10 30.15
N TYR A 134 2.90 -10.16 30.10
CA TYR A 134 3.11 -8.75 30.41
C TYR A 134 2.31 -8.39 31.66
N HIS A 135 2.99 -7.78 32.63
CA HIS A 135 2.44 -7.50 33.95
C HIS A 135 2.01 -6.04 34.09
N ASP A 136 0.74 -5.81 34.43
CA ASP A 136 0.23 -4.53 34.92
C ASP A 136 0.13 -4.55 36.44
N THR A 137 1.18 -4.03 37.09
CA THR A 137 1.29 -3.95 38.55
C THR A 137 0.54 -2.78 39.17
N THR A 138 -0.09 -1.92 38.36
CA THR A 138 -0.82 -0.75 38.85
C THR A 138 -2.28 -1.05 39.15
N LEU A 139 -2.87 -2.03 38.44
CA LEU A 139 -4.28 -2.39 38.52
C LEU A 139 -5.24 -1.21 38.30
N ASP A 140 -4.83 -0.19 37.56
CA ASP A 140 -5.64 1.01 37.32
C ASP A 140 -6.68 0.83 36.20
N GLY A 141 -6.75 -0.37 35.61
CA GLY A 141 -7.65 -0.73 34.52
C GLY A 141 -7.13 -0.36 33.14
N ARG A 142 -5.88 0.12 33.03
CA ARG A 142 -5.25 0.51 31.76
C ARG A 142 -3.83 -0.02 31.67
N PHE A 143 -3.52 -0.61 30.53
CA PHE A 143 -2.17 -1.07 30.26
C PHE A 143 -1.85 -0.88 28.79
N GLN A 144 -0.63 -0.48 28.45
CA GLN A 144 -0.21 -0.37 27.07
C GLN A 144 0.88 -1.40 26.81
N LEU A 145 0.63 -2.32 25.87
CA LEU A 145 1.68 -3.24 25.46
C LEU A 145 2.76 -2.50 24.68
N PRO A 146 4.04 -2.86 24.85
CA PRO A 146 5.09 -2.30 24.03
C PRO A 146 4.85 -2.60 22.55
N GLU A 147 5.43 -1.79 21.67
CA GLU A 147 5.39 -2.05 20.23
C GLU A 147 6.32 -3.21 19.84
N LYS A 148 7.48 -3.29 20.51
CA LYS A 148 8.57 -4.22 20.20
C LYS A 148 8.90 -5.11 21.39
N ARG A 149 9.27 -6.36 21.09
CA ARG A 149 9.91 -7.27 22.04
C ARG A 149 11.34 -6.80 22.35
N PRO A 150 11.97 -7.29 23.43
CA PRO A 150 13.37 -6.98 23.74
C PRO A 150 14.37 -7.32 22.62
N ASP A 151 14.03 -8.27 21.73
CA ASP A 151 14.83 -8.65 20.56
C ASP A 151 14.62 -7.75 19.32
N GLY A 152 13.74 -6.74 19.40
CA GLY A 152 13.44 -5.79 18.33
C GLY A 152 12.36 -6.24 17.34
N THR A 153 11.78 -7.44 17.50
CA THR A 153 10.63 -7.89 16.70
C THR A 153 9.33 -7.24 17.17
N ASP A 154 8.34 -7.11 16.27
CA ASP A 154 7.02 -6.58 16.67
C ASP A 154 6.34 -7.56 17.64
N ILE A 155 5.73 -7.04 18.71
CA ILE A 155 4.93 -7.88 19.61
C ILE A 155 3.71 -8.43 18.89
N ILE A 156 3.10 -7.61 18.03
CA ILE A 156 1.90 -7.91 17.26
C ILE A 156 2.22 -7.66 15.78
N SER A 157 2.20 -8.71 14.97
CA SER A 157 2.34 -8.61 13.52
C SER A 157 1.00 -8.27 12.84
N GLY A 158 0.97 -8.21 11.51
CA GLY A 158 -0.31 -8.19 10.80
C GLY A 158 -1.07 -9.50 10.93
N GLY A 159 -2.39 -9.44 10.99
CA GLY A 159 -3.27 -10.61 11.04
C GLY A 159 -4.16 -10.66 12.28
N GLY A 160 -4.77 -11.81 12.52
CA GLY A 160 -5.62 -12.05 13.69
C GLY A 160 -4.80 -12.47 14.91
N HIS A 161 -5.18 -11.95 16.08
CA HIS A 161 -4.53 -12.15 17.35
C HIS A 161 -5.55 -12.39 18.46
N THR A 162 -5.13 -13.04 19.54
CA THR A 162 -5.90 -13.17 20.78
C THR A 162 -5.13 -12.52 21.93
N LEU A 163 -5.75 -11.54 22.58
CA LEU A 163 -5.30 -11.02 23.87
C LEU A 163 -6.02 -11.80 24.96
N ALA A 164 -5.26 -12.49 25.80
CA ALA A 164 -5.76 -13.12 27.01
C ALA A 164 -5.22 -12.39 28.24
N GLY A 165 -5.99 -12.37 29.32
CA GLY A 165 -5.53 -11.85 30.60
C GLY A 165 -6.20 -12.51 31.80
N TYR A 166 -5.57 -12.37 32.96
CA TYR A 166 -6.05 -12.88 34.24
C TYR A 166 -5.51 -12.05 35.41
N LEU A 167 -6.12 -12.19 36.59
CA LEU A 167 -5.65 -11.54 37.82
C LEU A 167 -4.72 -12.46 38.60
N VAL A 168 -3.74 -11.86 39.27
CA VAL A 168 -2.71 -12.57 40.05
C VAL A 168 -2.67 -12.04 41.48
N ASP A 169 -2.48 -12.92 42.45
CA ASP A 169 -2.33 -12.57 43.87
C ASP A 169 -0.91 -12.13 44.23
N ALA A 170 -0.69 -11.74 45.50
CA ALA A 170 0.62 -11.30 45.98
C ALA A 170 1.69 -12.41 46.05
N ASN A 171 1.28 -13.68 45.88
CA ASN A 171 2.17 -14.84 45.86
C ASN A 171 2.39 -15.35 44.42
N GLU A 172 2.07 -14.53 43.41
CA GLU A 172 2.20 -14.87 41.99
C GLU A 172 1.27 -16.03 41.55
N ASN A 173 0.19 -16.31 42.29
CA ASN A 173 -0.80 -17.30 41.88
C ASN A 173 -1.93 -16.65 41.10
N LYS A 174 -2.28 -17.26 39.97
CA LYS A 174 -3.47 -16.90 39.19
C LYS A 174 -4.75 -17.09 40.01
N LEU A 175 -5.59 -16.05 40.06
CA LEU A 175 -6.89 -16.09 40.72
C LEU A 175 -7.93 -16.83 39.87
N ALA A 176 -8.59 -17.82 40.47
CA ALA A 176 -9.62 -18.61 39.79
C ALA A 176 -10.81 -17.75 39.33
N GLY A 177 -11.26 -17.97 38.08
CA GLY A 177 -12.40 -17.27 37.48
C GLY A 177 -12.07 -15.93 36.83
N SER A 178 -10.82 -15.47 36.93
CA SER A 178 -10.39 -14.17 36.40
C SER A 178 -10.00 -14.17 34.92
N ASP A 179 -10.12 -15.29 34.21
CA ASP A 179 -9.76 -15.40 32.80
C ASP A 179 -10.64 -14.53 31.90
N SER A 180 -10.00 -13.74 31.03
CA SER A 180 -10.64 -12.99 29.95
C SER A 180 -9.83 -13.16 28.67
N ALA A 181 -10.50 -13.28 27.53
CA ALA A 181 -9.84 -13.31 26.23
C ALA A 181 -10.67 -12.57 25.18
N VAL A 182 -9.98 -11.85 24.29
CA VAL A 182 -10.58 -11.14 23.18
C VAL A 182 -9.76 -11.34 21.90
N ALA A 183 -10.44 -11.68 20.81
CA ALA A 183 -9.83 -11.75 19.49
C ALA A 183 -9.90 -10.37 18.82
N PHE A 184 -8.83 -9.97 18.14
CA PHE A 184 -8.74 -8.73 17.36
C PHE A 184 -7.82 -8.97 16.16
N SER A 185 -7.72 -8.01 15.24
CA SER A 185 -6.78 -8.11 14.13
C SER A 185 -5.98 -6.84 13.96
N VAL A 186 -4.71 -6.93 13.59
CA VAL A 186 -3.91 -5.77 13.24
C VAL A 186 -3.73 -5.71 11.73
N ILE A 187 -3.94 -4.54 11.14
CA ILE A 187 -3.68 -4.33 9.71
C ILE A 187 -2.16 -4.19 9.52
N SER A 188 -1.64 -4.96 8.58
CA SER A 188 -0.31 -4.77 8.01
C SER A 188 -0.40 -4.29 6.58
N VAL A 189 0.52 -3.40 6.24
CA VAL A 189 0.72 -2.91 4.90
C VAL A 189 2.12 -3.31 4.47
N THR A 190 2.21 -3.98 3.32
CA THR A 190 3.48 -4.19 2.64
C THR A 190 3.67 -3.13 1.56
N GLY A 191 4.90 -2.89 1.17
CA GLY A 191 5.17 -2.09 -0.01
C GLY A 191 6.51 -2.42 -0.64
N ASP A 192 6.62 -2.07 -1.90
CA ASP A 192 7.85 -2.18 -2.67
C ASP A 192 8.28 -0.79 -3.11
N ILE A 193 9.57 -0.52 -3.05
CA ILE A 193 10.13 0.71 -3.62
C ILE A 193 11.11 0.31 -4.71
N THR A 194 10.77 0.66 -5.94
CA THR A 194 11.59 0.39 -7.11
C THR A 194 12.16 1.68 -7.70
N ASP A 195 13.35 1.59 -8.25
CA ASP A 195 13.95 2.58 -9.10
C ASP A 195 13.07 2.67 -10.34
N ARG A 196 12.55 3.87 -10.60
CA ARG A 196 11.66 4.11 -11.71
C ARG A 196 12.26 3.77 -13.06
N ILE A 197 13.56 4.03 -13.20
CA ILE A 197 14.26 3.95 -14.46
C ILE A 197 14.90 2.57 -14.62
N ALA A 198 15.54 2.04 -13.58
CA ALA A 198 16.21 0.73 -13.63
C ALA A 198 15.30 -0.45 -13.28
N GLY A 199 14.15 -0.20 -12.63
CA GLY A 199 13.20 -1.22 -12.16
C GLY A 199 13.66 -2.03 -10.94
N GLY A 200 14.90 -1.85 -10.46
CA GLY A 200 15.45 -2.55 -9.29
C GLY A 200 14.99 -1.94 -7.96
N GLY A 201 15.15 -2.64 -6.83
CA GLY A 201 14.76 -2.12 -5.51
C GLY A 201 15.61 -0.92 -5.05
N VAL A 202 15.00 0.03 -4.35
CA VAL A 202 15.69 1.19 -3.74
C VAL A 202 15.79 1.02 -2.23
N GLY A 203 17.00 0.78 -1.74
CA GLY A 203 17.28 0.70 -0.30
C GLY A 203 17.64 2.06 0.31
N GLY A 204 17.53 2.17 1.63
CA GLY A 204 18.10 3.29 2.40
C GLY A 204 17.22 4.53 2.52
N SER A 205 16.01 4.52 1.98
CA SER A 205 14.99 5.55 2.25
C SER A 205 14.23 5.23 3.55
N THR A 206 13.55 6.23 4.10
CA THR A 206 12.58 6.09 5.21
C THR A 206 11.20 6.38 4.67
N ILE A 207 10.22 5.58 5.03
CA ILE A 207 8.84 5.73 4.59
C ILE A 207 8.02 6.03 5.82
N THR A 208 7.23 7.10 5.76
CA THR A 208 6.40 7.59 6.85
C THR A 208 4.96 7.62 6.39
N TRP A 209 4.08 6.99 7.15
CA TRP A 209 2.64 6.98 6.96
C TRP A 209 2.03 7.85 8.04
N THR A 210 1.43 8.98 7.68
CA THR A 210 0.83 9.94 8.61
C THR A 210 -0.67 9.99 8.40
N GLY A 211 -1.44 9.53 9.38
CA GLY A 211 -2.91 9.52 9.32
C GLY A 211 -3.50 9.42 10.72
N PRO A 212 -4.47 8.53 10.97
CA PRO A 212 -4.95 8.24 12.33
C PRO A 212 -3.84 7.95 13.33
N VAL A 213 -2.77 7.29 12.87
CA VAL A 213 -1.49 7.17 13.59
C VAL A 213 -0.34 7.52 12.65
N THR A 214 0.84 7.81 13.22
CA THR A 214 2.06 7.97 12.42
C THR A 214 2.98 6.77 12.63
N LYS A 215 3.36 6.10 11.54
CA LYS A 215 4.33 5.00 11.54
C LYS A 215 5.41 5.24 10.51
N SER A 216 6.59 4.68 10.73
CA SER A 216 7.65 4.72 9.73
C SER A 216 8.46 3.43 9.69
N ALA A 217 8.95 3.09 8.50
CA ALA A 217 9.86 1.97 8.27
C ALA A 217 11.03 2.41 7.40
N ARG A 218 12.19 1.76 7.56
CA ARG A 218 13.26 1.85 6.57
C ARG A 218 12.84 1.07 5.33
N ALA A 219 12.94 1.72 4.18
CA ALA A 219 12.77 1.10 2.88
C ALA A 219 13.93 0.15 2.60
N ASN A 220 13.64 -1.15 2.68
CA ASN A 220 14.37 -2.21 2.00
C ASN A 220 13.30 -2.91 1.17
N SER A 221 13.33 -2.89 -0.17
CA SER A 221 12.24 -3.52 -0.93
C SER A 221 12.25 -5.05 -0.74
N PRO A 222 11.17 -5.71 -0.28
CA PRO A 222 9.90 -5.16 0.22
C PRO A 222 9.95 -4.74 1.71
N TYR A 223 9.22 -3.67 2.06
CA TYR A 223 9.07 -3.21 3.44
C TYR A 223 7.67 -3.54 3.99
N THR A 224 7.55 -3.59 5.32
CA THR A 224 6.29 -3.84 6.01
C THR A 224 6.07 -2.81 7.11
N ILE A 225 4.84 -2.33 7.24
CA ILE A 225 4.36 -1.50 8.35
C ILE A 225 3.17 -2.21 8.99
N ASN A 226 3.32 -2.55 10.27
CA ASN A 226 2.27 -3.17 11.08
C ASN A 226 1.58 -2.11 11.96
N GLY A 227 0.36 -2.39 12.40
CA GLY A 227 -0.29 -1.57 13.42
C GLY A 227 -0.98 -0.31 12.90
N LEU A 228 -1.39 -0.29 11.63
CA LEU A 228 -2.16 0.84 11.07
C LEU A 228 -3.66 0.59 11.27
N PRO A 229 -4.39 1.37 12.08
CA PRO A 229 -5.85 1.32 12.06
C PRO A 229 -6.38 1.79 10.70
N ALA A 230 -7.59 1.37 10.35
CA ALA A 230 -8.24 1.78 9.11
C ALA A 230 -8.41 3.31 9.05
N GLY A 231 -8.15 3.90 7.89
CA GLY A 231 -8.27 5.34 7.65
C GLY A 231 -7.42 5.82 6.48
N ASP A 232 -7.49 7.11 6.21
CA ASP A 232 -6.70 7.76 5.17
C ASP A 232 -5.32 8.13 5.72
N TYR A 233 -4.27 7.68 5.04
CA TYR A 233 -2.88 8.00 5.37
C TYR A 233 -2.25 8.84 4.28
N GLU A 234 -1.43 9.79 4.71
CA GLU A 234 -0.51 10.52 3.88
C GLU A 234 0.87 9.85 3.92
N VAL A 235 1.31 9.27 2.80
CA VAL A 235 2.59 8.58 2.69
C VAL A 235 3.64 9.54 2.18
N THR A 236 4.72 9.65 2.95
CA THR A 236 5.90 10.44 2.65
C THR A 236 7.11 9.51 2.68
N ILE A 237 7.84 9.44 1.58
CA ILE A 237 9.16 8.81 1.58
C ILE A 237 10.15 9.91 2.00
N THR A 238 11.34 9.61 2.52
CA THR A 238 12.42 10.58 2.79
C THR A 238 13.75 9.86 2.65
N GLY A 239 14.72 10.44 1.97
CA GLY A 239 16.02 9.81 1.78
C GLY A 239 16.83 10.49 0.69
N ASN A 240 18.09 10.09 0.56
CA ASN A 240 19.01 10.60 -0.45
C ASN A 240 18.53 10.41 -1.88
N HIS A 241 17.49 9.59 -2.10
CA HIS A 241 17.11 9.03 -3.38
C HIS A 241 15.69 9.42 -3.86
N VAL A 242 15.01 10.42 -3.26
CA VAL A 242 13.61 10.72 -3.64
C VAL A 242 13.24 12.21 -3.49
N THR A 243 12.51 12.77 -4.45
CA THR A 243 11.83 14.08 -4.36
C THR A 243 10.36 13.85 -4.06
N HIS A 244 9.82 14.42 -2.98
CA HIS A 244 8.53 13.98 -2.44
C HIS A 244 7.34 14.84 -2.84
N LYS A 245 6.25 14.13 -3.15
CA LYS A 245 4.89 14.61 -3.02
C LYS A 245 4.14 13.64 -2.11
N ASN A 246 3.34 14.19 -1.21
CA ASN A 246 2.52 13.44 -0.32
C ASN A 246 1.44 12.64 -1.07
N LEU A 247 1.24 11.38 -0.71
CA LEU A 247 0.22 10.50 -1.29
C LEU A 247 -0.87 10.19 -0.28
N LYS A 248 -2.14 10.32 -0.66
CA LYS A 248 -3.26 9.80 0.14
C LYS A 248 -3.55 8.34 -0.21
N VAL A 249 -3.47 7.47 0.80
CA VAL A 249 -3.73 6.04 0.71
C VAL A 249 -4.87 5.67 1.68
N PRO A 250 -6.01 5.16 1.19
CA PRO A 250 -7.05 4.62 2.05
C PRO A 250 -6.66 3.21 2.52
N VAL A 251 -6.44 3.04 3.81
CA VAL A 251 -6.19 1.73 4.45
C VAL A 251 -7.50 1.22 5.02
N THR A 252 -8.00 0.11 4.47
CA THR A 252 -9.25 -0.54 4.91
C THR A 252 -9.03 -1.96 5.46
N ASP A 253 -8.03 -2.65 4.91
CA ASP A 253 -7.55 -4.00 5.24
C ASP A 253 -6.05 -4.14 4.91
N THR A 254 -5.52 -5.36 4.97
CA THR A 254 -4.15 -5.64 4.50
C THR A 254 -4.01 -5.34 3.01
N GLY A 255 -2.85 -4.81 2.62
CA GLY A 255 -2.61 -4.42 1.23
C GLY A 255 -1.12 -4.27 0.92
N SER A 256 -0.80 -4.36 -0.38
CA SER A 256 0.53 -4.04 -0.89
C SER A 256 0.46 -2.77 -1.73
N PHE A 257 1.35 -1.82 -1.45
CA PHE A 257 1.41 -0.53 -2.14
C PHE A 257 2.79 -0.40 -2.80
N PRO A 258 2.89 -0.59 -4.13
CA PRO A 258 4.14 -0.36 -4.84
C PRO A 258 4.36 1.14 -5.04
N PHE A 259 5.61 1.58 -4.89
CA PHE A 259 6.06 2.94 -5.16
C PHE A 259 7.24 2.90 -6.11
N SER A 260 7.23 3.80 -7.09
CA SER A 260 8.33 4.01 -8.01
C SER A 260 8.99 5.35 -7.69
N VAL A 261 10.31 5.35 -7.47
CA VAL A 261 11.08 6.57 -7.12
C VAL A 261 12.25 6.76 -8.08
N LEU A 262 12.61 8.01 -8.35
CA LEU A 262 13.84 8.31 -9.09
C LEU A 262 15.03 8.32 -8.14
N GLN A 263 15.94 7.33 -8.22
CA GLN A 263 17.12 7.31 -7.36
C GLN A 263 18.01 8.55 -7.57
N TRP A 264 18.16 9.37 -6.53
CA TRP A 264 19.07 10.52 -6.48
C TRP A 264 20.42 10.19 -5.83
N ASN A 265 21.54 10.66 -6.37
CA ASN A 265 22.92 10.53 -5.84
C ASN A 265 23.76 9.30 -6.25
N SER A 266 23.23 8.32 -6.97
CA SER A 266 24.06 7.36 -7.75
C SER A 266 24.12 7.70 -9.24
N GLY A 267 23.28 8.65 -9.69
CA GLY A 267 23.20 9.22 -11.03
C GLY A 267 23.24 8.17 -12.12
N ARG A 268 22.07 7.74 -12.65
CA ARG A 268 22.09 7.06 -13.95
C ARG A 268 22.75 8.02 -14.94
N PHE A 269 23.78 7.54 -15.62
CA PHE A 269 24.65 8.34 -16.51
C PHE A 269 25.52 9.41 -15.81
N GLY A 270 25.56 9.46 -14.47
CA GLY A 270 26.35 10.42 -13.69
C GLY A 270 25.69 11.80 -13.51
N ALA A 271 24.41 11.95 -13.85
CA ALA A 271 23.63 13.16 -13.62
C ALA A 271 23.02 13.17 -12.21
N THR A 272 23.06 14.33 -11.55
CA THR A 272 22.31 14.60 -10.31
C THR A 272 21.02 15.31 -10.69
N TYR A 273 19.90 14.97 -10.06
CA TYR A 273 18.72 15.80 -10.19
C TYR A 273 18.39 16.56 -8.93
N ASP A 274 18.56 17.86 -9.10
CA ASP A 274 18.38 18.95 -8.18
C ASP A 274 17.40 19.94 -8.82
N ALA A 275 17.23 21.11 -8.21
CA ALA A 275 16.37 22.15 -8.77
C ALA A 275 16.82 22.64 -10.17
N THR A 276 18.12 22.58 -10.47
CA THR A 276 18.68 22.99 -11.76
C THR A 276 18.27 22.00 -12.85
N PHE A 277 18.44 20.71 -12.59
CA PHE A 277 17.99 19.67 -13.51
C PHE A 277 16.48 19.68 -13.65
N ASP A 278 15.70 19.83 -12.58
CA ASP A 278 14.24 19.90 -12.68
C ASP A 278 13.82 21.06 -13.62
N ASN A 279 14.47 22.22 -13.52
CA ASN A 279 14.22 23.33 -14.45
C ASN A 279 14.60 22.98 -15.89
N PHE A 280 15.74 22.32 -16.10
CA PHE A 280 16.15 21.81 -17.40
C PHE A 280 15.13 20.83 -17.97
N TYR A 281 14.75 19.82 -17.21
CA TYR A 281 13.82 18.77 -17.59
C TYR A 281 12.46 19.34 -17.97
N GLN A 282 11.94 20.33 -17.23
CA GLN A 282 10.67 20.97 -17.56
C GLN A 282 10.69 21.68 -18.92
N LYS A 283 11.83 22.28 -19.31
CA LYS A 283 12.02 22.83 -20.67
C LYS A 283 12.18 21.72 -21.70
N PHE A 284 13.04 20.74 -21.39
CA PHE A 284 13.37 19.59 -22.23
C PHE A 284 12.14 18.75 -22.58
N ALA A 285 11.21 18.55 -21.65
CA ALA A 285 9.98 17.80 -21.87
C ALA A 285 8.79 18.65 -22.36
N ARG A 286 9.01 19.93 -22.71
CA ARG A 286 7.97 20.88 -23.19
C ARG A 286 6.82 21.04 -22.18
N ALA A 287 7.01 21.84 -21.13
CA ALA A 287 5.98 22.18 -20.13
C ALA A 287 4.73 22.96 -20.67
N SER A 288 4.47 22.99 -21.98
CA SER A 288 3.23 23.49 -22.59
C SER A 288 2.43 22.32 -23.16
N ASP A 289 1.22 22.11 -22.63
CA ASP A 289 0.31 20.99 -22.88
C ASP A 289 0.00 20.72 -24.37
N PRO A 290 -0.14 19.45 -24.81
CA PRO A 290 0.18 18.17 -24.12
C PRO A 290 1.55 17.60 -24.49
N VAL A 291 2.12 16.76 -23.61
CA VAL A 291 3.35 16.01 -23.87
C VAL A 291 3.10 15.01 -25.00
N VAL A 292 3.93 15.09 -26.04
CA VAL A 292 3.91 14.20 -27.20
C VAL A 292 5.04 13.20 -27.02
N LYS A 293 4.72 11.90 -26.86
CA LYS A 293 5.74 10.86 -26.70
C LYS A 293 5.33 9.50 -27.25
N TRP A 294 6.31 8.63 -27.45
CA TRP A 294 6.10 7.21 -27.70
C TRP A 294 5.68 6.49 -26.41
N VAL A 295 4.77 5.53 -26.53
CA VAL A 295 4.39 4.64 -25.43
C VAL A 295 5.05 3.30 -25.69
N MET A 296 6.25 3.09 -25.13
CA MET A 296 7.17 2.02 -25.54
C MET A 296 6.58 0.61 -25.48
N ASP A 297 5.65 0.36 -24.54
CA ASP A 297 4.97 -0.94 -24.40
C ASP A 297 3.95 -1.23 -25.51
N SER A 298 3.46 -0.21 -26.22
CA SER A 298 2.41 -0.35 -27.24
C SER A 298 2.86 0.08 -28.64
N VAL A 299 3.54 1.20 -28.74
CA VAL A 299 4.01 1.80 -30.00
C VAL A 299 5.38 2.42 -29.75
N LYS A 300 6.42 1.69 -30.18
CA LYS A 300 7.82 2.14 -30.19
C LYS A 300 8.34 2.24 -31.62
N PRO A 301 9.34 3.09 -31.91
CA PRO A 301 9.95 3.14 -33.23
C PRO A 301 10.71 1.82 -33.51
N THR A 302 10.57 1.31 -34.73
CA THR A 302 11.17 0.03 -35.16
C THR A 302 12.07 0.19 -36.37
N GLU A 303 12.02 1.33 -37.06
CA GLU A 303 12.85 1.61 -38.23
C GLU A 303 12.98 3.13 -38.44
N ILE A 304 13.97 3.51 -39.25
CA ILE A 304 14.10 4.85 -39.82
C ILE A 304 13.97 4.73 -41.33
N TYR A 305 13.08 5.54 -41.91
CA TYR A 305 12.94 5.68 -43.35
C TYR A 305 13.53 7.01 -43.80
N VAL A 306 14.45 7.00 -44.75
CA VAL A 306 15.17 8.19 -45.21
C VAL A 306 14.92 8.40 -46.71
N THR A 307 14.43 9.58 -47.07
CA THR A 307 14.52 10.10 -48.44
C THR A 307 15.69 11.06 -48.55
N LEU A 308 16.42 10.97 -49.67
CA LEU A 308 17.54 11.86 -50.01
C LEU A 308 17.19 12.77 -51.19
N ASP A 309 15.90 12.88 -51.51
CA ASP A 309 15.42 13.70 -52.61
C ASP A 309 15.87 15.16 -52.40
N GLY A 310 16.44 15.75 -53.45
CA GLY A 310 16.93 17.14 -53.42
C GLY A 310 18.41 17.29 -53.06
N LEU A 311 19.09 16.26 -52.55
CA LEU A 311 20.55 16.31 -52.30
C LEU A 311 21.37 15.94 -53.54
N SER A 312 22.53 16.56 -53.69
CA SER A 312 23.57 16.12 -54.60
C SER A 312 24.10 14.72 -54.21
N PRO A 313 24.65 13.92 -55.16
CA PRO A 313 25.17 12.58 -54.86
C PRO A 313 26.26 12.57 -53.76
N ALA A 314 27.07 13.62 -53.69
CA ALA A 314 28.10 13.77 -52.66
C ALA A 314 27.48 14.03 -51.28
N ALA A 315 26.54 14.99 -51.19
CA ALA A 315 25.82 15.30 -49.95
C ALA A 315 25.00 14.10 -49.45
N ALA A 316 24.34 13.38 -50.37
CA ALA A 316 23.62 12.14 -50.06
C ALA A 316 24.53 11.06 -49.45
N THR A 317 25.77 10.92 -49.97
CA THR A 317 26.75 9.97 -49.45
C THR A 317 27.25 10.38 -48.06
N GLU A 318 27.55 11.67 -47.88
CA GLU A 318 27.98 12.20 -46.57
C GLU A 318 26.89 12.07 -45.52
N PHE A 319 25.65 12.43 -45.85
CA PHE A 319 24.51 12.33 -44.94
C PHE A 319 24.29 10.90 -44.47
N ARG A 320 24.33 9.91 -45.37
CA ARG A 320 24.22 8.48 -45.02
C ARG A 320 25.24 8.10 -43.93
N ALA A 321 26.50 8.46 -44.16
CA ALA A 321 27.57 8.14 -43.21
C ALA A 321 27.38 8.81 -41.85
N ILE A 322 26.99 10.09 -41.83
CA ILE A 322 26.71 10.83 -40.58
C ILE A 322 25.51 10.24 -39.85
N PHE A 323 24.42 9.99 -40.55
CA PHE A 323 23.17 9.58 -39.93
C PHE A 323 23.22 8.12 -39.43
N GLU A 324 23.95 7.24 -40.13
CA GLU A 324 24.27 5.89 -39.64
C GLU A 324 25.13 5.93 -38.37
N GLU A 325 26.14 6.82 -38.32
CA GLU A 325 26.94 7.06 -37.11
C GLU A 325 26.05 7.54 -35.95
N VAL A 326 25.19 8.53 -36.18
CA VAL A 326 24.26 9.06 -35.17
C VAL A 326 23.29 8.00 -34.65
N ASN A 327 22.70 7.21 -35.54
CA ASN A 327 21.77 6.15 -35.16
C ASN A 327 22.44 5.07 -34.29
N ASN A 328 23.69 4.73 -34.61
CA ASN A 328 24.46 3.77 -33.82
C ASN A 328 24.88 4.33 -32.45
N GLU A 329 25.25 5.61 -32.37
CA GLU A 329 25.76 6.21 -31.14
C GLU A 329 24.67 6.71 -30.19
N SER A 330 23.54 7.22 -30.71
CA SER A 330 22.63 8.07 -29.93
C SER A 330 21.23 7.49 -29.76
N THR A 331 20.74 6.64 -30.66
CA THR A 331 19.35 6.16 -30.61
C THR A 331 19.01 5.45 -29.30
N SER A 332 19.92 4.59 -28.82
CA SER A 332 19.74 3.91 -27.53
C SER A 332 19.64 4.90 -26.37
N ASP A 333 20.49 5.92 -26.33
CA ASP A 333 20.48 6.94 -25.28
C ASP A 333 19.21 7.82 -25.35
N ILE A 334 18.78 8.22 -26.56
CA ILE A 334 17.56 8.99 -26.81
C ILE A 334 16.32 8.23 -26.32
N PHE A 335 16.30 6.92 -26.48
CA PHE A 335 15.18 6.08 -26.07
C PHE A 335 15.48 5.26 -24.82
N CYS A 336 16.45 5.68 -24.00
CA CYS A 336 16.74 5.09 -22.70
C CYS A 336 17.05 3.57 -22.69
N GLY A 337 17.49 3.03 -23.83
CA GLY A 337 17.75 1.61 -24.05
C GLY A 337 16.54 0.78 -24.45
N GLU A 338 15.34 1.38 -24.54
CA GLU A 338 14.11 0.68 -24.96
C GLU A 338 14.13 0.26 -26.44
N VAL A 339 14.93 0.98 -27.24
CA VAL A 339 15.31 0.60 -28.60
C VAL A 339 16.80 0.76 -28.79
N GLY A 340 17.42 -0.14 -29.56
CA GLY A 340 18.79 0.01 -30.02
C GLY A 340 18.88 0.86 -31.29
N PRO A 341 20.02 0.83 -32.00
CA PRO A 341 20.12 1.38 -33.34
C PRO A 341 19.03 0.78 -34.24
N LEU A 342 18.27 1.63 -34.92
CA LEU A 342 17.13 1.21 -35.72
C LEU A 342 17.58 0.86 -37.14
N PRO A 343 17.00 -0.17 -37.78
CA PRO A 343 17.22 -0.42 -39.21
C PRO A 343 16.89 0.82 -40.05
N ILE A 344 17.79 1.19 -40.97
CA ILE A 344 17.61 2.32 -41.87
C ILE A 344 17.24 1.81 -43.26
N THR A 345 16.11 2.29 -43.78
CA THR A 345 15.66 2.04 -45.15
C THR A 345 15.72 3.34 -45.95
N TYR A 346 16.28 3.26 -47.17
CA TYR A 346 16.37 4.41 -48.05
C TYR A 346 15.46 4.25 -49.28
N GLY A 347 14.77 5.30 -49.68
CA GLY A 347 13.94 5.31 -50.88
C GLY A 347 13.48 6.70 -51.29
N SER A 348 12.79 6.78 -52.42
CA SER A 348 12.19 8.01 -52.95
C SER A 348 10.90 8.38 -52.20
N SER A 349 10.59 9.68 -52.11
CA SER A 349 9.44 10.27 -51.41
C SER A 349 8.20 9.37 -51.34
N ILE A 350 7.78 9.08 -50.12
CA ILE A 350 6.48 8.51 -49.84
C ILE A 350 5.89 9.31 -48.68
N GLY A 351 4.65 9.76 -48.82
CA GLY A 351 3.82 10.29 -47.71
C GLY A 351 3.44 9.19 -46.72
N LEU A 352 4.41 8.39 -46.26
CA LEU A 352 4.22 7.27 -45.37
C LEU A 352 3.99 7.76 -43.96
N TYR A 353 2.72 7.77 -43.57
CA TYR A 353 2.33 7.63 -42.18
C TYR A 353 2.42 6.14 -41.83
N LYS A 354 3.64 5.64 -41.61
CA LYS A 354 3.84 4.28 -41.10
C LYS A 354 4.03 4.34 -39.59
N THR A 355 3.12 3.70 -38.86
CA THR A 355 3.26 3.54 -37.40
C THR A 355 4.59 2.88 -37.08
N SER A 356 5.24 3.31 -36.00
CA SER A 356 6.54 2.83 -35.55
C SER A 356 7.70 3.19 -36.49
N THR A 357 7.57 4.25 -37.29
CA THR A 357 8.63 4.72 -38.19
C THR A 357 9.03 6.15 -37.85
N ILE A 358 10.34 6.41 -37.86
CA ILE A 358 10.89 7.77 -37.94
C ILE A 358 11.19 8.06 -39.42
N VAL A 359 10.56 9.07 -39.98
CA VAL A 359 10.74 9.48 -41.37
C VAL A 359 11.71 10.66 -41.42
N VAL A 360 12.69 10.62 -42.31
CA VAL A 360 13.69 11.67 -42.49
C VAL A 360 13.68 12.12 -43.94
N GLY A 361 13.62 13.43 -44.15
CA GLY A 361 13.68 14.02 -45.49
C GLY A 361 14.28 15.41 -45.50
N PHE A 362 14.30 16.00 -46.69
CA PHE A 362 14.92 17.29 -46.97
C PHE A 362 13.92 18.24 -47.62
N SER A 363 14.06 19.54 -47.33
CA SER A 363 13.21 20.59 -47.88
C SER A 363 14.03 21.79 -48.36
N ASN A 364 13.56 22.42 -49.43
CA ASN A 364 14.04 23.72 -49.93
C ASN A 364 13.21 24.90 -49.40
N ASP A 365 12.19 24.66 -48.58
CA ASP A 365 11.44 25.73 -47.94
C ASP A 365 12.34 26.43 -46.91
N THR A 366 12.39 27.76 -46.96
CA THR A 366 13.10 28.66 -46.03
C THR A 366 12.70 28.53 -44.55
N ARG A 367 11.76 27.63 -44.23
CA ARG A 367 11.27 27.35 -42.87
C ARG A 367 12.05 26.16 -42.30
N ALA A 368 13.16 26.49 -41.65
CA ALA A 368 13.99 25.76 -40.67
C ALA A 368 13.88 24.23 -40.58
N THR A 369 15.05 23.57 -40.45
CA THR A 369 15.22 22.22 -39.94
C THR A 369 14.32 21.99 -38.70
N GLY A 370 13.58 20.87 -38.68
CA GLY A 370 12.67 20.59 -37.58
C GLY A 370 11.98 19.23 -37.60
N THR A 371 11.41 18.88 -36.45
CA THR A 371 10.72 17.61 -36.21
C THR A 371 9.23 17.81 -35.96
N SER A 372 8.40 16.97 -36.58
CA SER A 372 6.95 16.91 -36.43
C SER A 372 6.47 15.48 -36.14
N TYR A 373 5.19 15.31 -35.78
CA TYR A 373 4.65 14.02 -35.35
C TYR A 373 3.29 13.73 -36.00
N ASP A 374 3.06 12.46 -36.32
CA ASP A 374 1.72 11.90 -36.42
C ASP A 374 1.31 11.32 -35.06
N ILE A 375 0.19 11.80 -34.53
CA ILE A 375 -0.26 11.53 -33.16
C ILE A 375 -1.63 10.87 -33.15
N SER A 376 -1.83 9.95 -32.22
CA SER A 376 -3.15 9.45 -31.87
C SER A 376 -3.72 10.22 -30.67
N THR A 377 -4.99 10.58 -30.74
CA THR A 377 -5.77 10.94 -29.55
C THR A 377 -6.08 9.66 -28.80
N SER A 378 -5.46 9.45 -27.64
CA SER A 378 -5.92 8.43 -26.71
C SER A 378 -7.10 9.01 -25.90
N PRO A 379 -8.10 8.22 -25.45
CA PRO A 379 -9.22 8.76 -24.68
C PRO A 379 -8.74 9.52 -23.43
N PRO A 380 -9.52 10.45 -22.86
CA PRO A 380 -9.15 11.06 -21.59
C PRO A 380 -8.90 9.98 -20.51
N PRO A 381 -7.83 10.08 -19.71
CA PRO A 381 -6.98 11.26 -19.48
C PRO A 381 -5.70 11.35 -20.34
N PHE A 382 -5.55 10.52 -21.36
CA PHE A 382 -4.29 10.22 -22.01
C PHE A 382 -3.91 11.30 -23.05
N GLY A 383 -2.70 11.89 -22.94
CA GLY A 383 -2.16 12.85 -23.91
C GLY A 383 -1.89 12.26 -25.30
N TYR A 384 -1.10 12.97 -26.12
CA TYR A 384 -0.85 12.59 -27.51
C TYR A 384 0.23 11.50 -27.63
N VAL A 385 -0.15 10.34 -28.20
CA VAL A 385 0.78 9.23 -28.44
C VAL A 385 1.35 9.33 -29.84
N VAL A 386 2.67 9.35 -29.97
CA VAL A 386 3.37 9.35 -31.26
C VAL A 386 3.16 8.00 -31.95
N ARG A 387 2.69 8.05 -33.19
CA ARG A 387 2.66 6.89 -34.10
C ARG A 387 3.86 6.91 -35.05
N SER A 388 4.21 8.09 -35.54
CA SER A 388 5.35 8.32 -36.42
C SER A 388 5.92 9.71 -36.14
N ALA A 389 7.24 9.85 -36.31
CA ALA A 389 7.92 11.14 -36.21
C ALA A 389 8.55 11.48 -37.56
N HIS A 390 8.57 12.76 -37.93
CA HIS A 390 9.07 13.24 -39.21
C HIS A 390 10.12 14.32 -38.97
N ILE A 391 11.35 14.05 -39.37
CA ILE A 391 12.46 14.99 -39.38
C ILE A 391 12.59 15.57 -40.77
N THR A 392 12.57 16.90 -40.87
CA THR A 392 12.85 17.61 -42.12
C THR A 392 14.10 18.44 -41.92
N TYR A 393 15.14 18.16 -42.71
CA TYR A 393 16.35 18.97 -42.76
C TYR A 393 16.24 20.02 -43.86
N TYR A 394 16.79 21.20 -43.60
CA TYR A 394 17.01 22.19 -44.63
C TYR A 394 18.18 21.76 -45.53
N ILE A 395 17.98 21.80 -46.85
CA ILE A 395 18.97 21.26 -47.80
C ILE A 395 20.32 21.97 -47.68
N ASP A 396 20.34 23.30 -47.51
CA ASP A 396 21.58 24.08 -47.43
C ASP A 396 22.42 23.74 -46.18
N ASP A 397 21.83 23.10 -45.16
CA ASP A 397 22.59 22.67 -43.96
C ASP A 397 23.47 21.44 -44.26
N PHE A 398 23.16 20.69 -45.32
CA PHE A 398 23.82 19.41 -45.63
C PHE A 398 24.45 19.36 -47.02
N ASP A 399 23.95 20.14 -47.98
CA ASP A 399 24.50 20.21 -49.33
C ASP A 399 25.32 21.48 -49.57
N ASP A 400 26.64 21.34 -49.39
CA ASP A 400 27.59 22.44 -49.56
C ASP A 400 27.64 22.97 -51.01
N SER A 401 27.10 22.23 -51.99
CA SER A 401 27.04 22.67 -53.39
C SER A 401 26.02 23.79 -53.62
N ILE A 402 25.15 24.05 -52.65
CA ILE A 402 24.02 25.00 -52.76
C ILE A 402 24.31 26.32 -52.02
N GLY A 403 25.46 26.40 -51.33
CA GLY A 403 26.14 27.66 -51.01
C GLY A 403 26.53 27.87 -49.56
N ASN A 404 25.94 27.14 -48.60
CA ASN A 404 26.31 27.23 -47.20
C ASN A 404 27.20 26.04 -46.81
N ILE A 405 28.51 26.26 -46.70
CA ILE A 405 29.44 25.18 -46.32
C ILE A 405 29.32 24.96 -44.81
N GLN A 406 28.68 23.87 -44.41
CA GLN A 406 28.60 23.48 -43.00
C GLN A 406 29.68 22.46 -42.66
N PRO A 407 30.42 22.63 -41.55
CA PRO A 407 31.39 21.62 -41.15
C PRO A 407 30.65 20.34 -40.74
N ARG A 408 31.26 19.17 -40.99
CA ARG A 408 30.70 17.86 -40.61
C ARG A 408 30.19 17.79 -39.17
N ILE A 409 30.86 18.49 -38.24
CA ILE A 409 30.45 18.56 -36.82
C ILE A 409 29.06 19.19 -36.63
N PHE A 410 28.73 20.23 -37.42
CA PHE A 410 27.40 20.87 -37.41
C PHE A 410 26.34 19.90 -37.94
N LYS A 411 26.63 19.25 -39.08
CA LYS A 411 25.75 18.26 -39.69
C LYS A 411 25.44 17.11 -38.71
N LYS A 412 26.46 16.64 -37.97
CA LYS A 412 26.29 15.64 -36.90
C LYS A 412 25.46 16.18 -35.73
N TYR A 413 25.73 17.40 -35.25
CA TYR A 413 24.91 18.05 -34.22
C TYR A 413 23.44 18.08 -34.62
N ALA A 414 23.13 18.62 -35.81
CA ALA A 414 21.76 18.73 -36.30
C ALA A 414 21.07 17.36 -36.39
N ALA A 415 21.80 16.33 -36.84
CA ALA A 415 21.29 14.98 -36.90
C ALA A 415 20.93 14.39 -35.52
N VAL A 416 21.78 14.58 -34.51
CA VAL A 416 21.49 14.11 -33.14
C VAL A 416 20.37 14.93 -32.51
N HIS A 417 20.38 16.25 -32.73
CA HIS A 417 19.40 17.19 -32.17
C HIS A 417 17.98 16.89 -32.65
N GLU A 418 17.78 16.76 -33.95
CA GLU A 418 16.47 16.43 -34.50
C GLU A 418 16.04 14.99 -34.17
N LEU A 419 16.99 14.05 -34.13
CA LEU A 419 16.66 12.70 -33.67
C LEU A 419 16.22 12.71 -32.20
N ALA A 420 16.84 13.52 -31.34
CA ALA A 420 16.45 13.67 -29.95
C ALA A 420 15.04 14.25 -29.84
N HIS A 421 14.66 15.23 -30.69
CA HIS A 421 13.29 15.71 -30.75
C HIS A 421 12.29 14.55 -30.92
N THR A 422 12.57 13.52 -31.73
CA THR A 422 11.60 12.44 -32.00
C THR A 422 11.07 11.71 -30.76
N ASN A 423 11.76 11.72 -29.61
CA ASN A 423 11.26 11.10 -28.38
C ASN A 423 10.28 12.00 -27.59
N GLY A 424 10.07 13.25 -28.03
CA GLY A 424 9.34 14.30 -27.31
C GLY A 424 10.23 15.40 -26.71
N SER A 425 11.56 15.31 -26.87
CA SER A 425 12.50 16.30 -26.37
C SER A 425 12.26 17.67 -27.01
N SER A 426 12.68 18.71 -26.31
CA SER A 426 12.45 20.10 -26.67
C SER A 426 13.65 20.94 -26.29
N HIS A 427 13.78 22.10 -26.93
CA HIS A 427 14.87 23.00 -26.63
C HIS A 427 14.90 23.37 -25.14
N ALA A 428 16.06 23.21 -24.52
CA ALA A 428 16.31 23.49 -23.11
C ALA A 428 17.46 24.49 -22.96
N PHE A 429 17.42 25.53 -23.80
CA PHE A 429 18.45 26.57 -23.92
C PHE A 429 18.99 27.05 -22.57
N ASN A 430 20.31 27.31 -22.53
CA ASN A 430 21.03 27.99 -21.46
C ASN A 430 20.97 27.33 -20.08
N THR A 431 20.66 26.03 -19.96
CA THR A 431 20.66 25.35 -18.66
C THR A 431 21.91 24.49 -18.47
N TYR A 432 22.24 23.64 -19.45
CA TYR A 432 23.49 22.88 -19.49
C TYR A 432 24.24 23.20 -20.80
N PRO A 433 25.54 23.57 -20.73
CA PRO A 433 26.30 23.99 -21.91
C PRO A 433 26.64 22.83 -22.86
N ASP A 434 26.60 21.60 -22.36
CA ASP A 434 26.86 20.37 -23.11
C ASP A 434 25.57 19.64 -23.53
N SER A 435 24.39 20.21 -23.26
CA SER A 435 23.12 19.63 -23.71
C SER A 435 22.98 19.74 -25.23
N ILE A 436 22.63 18.63 -25.88
CA ILE A 436 22.30 18.61 -27.30
C ILE A 436 21.09 19.49 -27.62
N MET A 437 20.16 19.63 -26.65
CA MET A 437 18.97 20.48 -26.76
C MET A 437 19.22 21.93 -26.33
N GLY A 438 20.48 22.29 -26.05
CA GLY A 438 20.89 23.61 -25.57
C GLY A 438 21.12 24.66 -26.65
N GLY A 439 21.08 24.29 -27.95
CA GLY A 439 21.29 25.20 -29.08
C GLY A 439 22.76 25.44 -29.47
N TRP A 440 23.68 24.60 -28.98
CA TRP A 440 25.12 24.74 -29.22
C TRP A 440 25.59 23.79 -30.33
N SER A 441 26.00 24.35 -31.48
CA SER A 441 26.26 23.58 -32.70
C SER A 441 27.53 22.71 -32.70
N ASN A 442 28.24 22.62 -31.57
CA ASN A 442 29.46 21.84 -31.39
C ASN A 442 29.28 20.60 -30.49
N VAL A 443 28.07 20.37 -29.96
CA VAL A 443 27.73 19.18 -29.18
C VAL A 443 27.25 18.09 -30.13
N THR A 444 27.83 16.90 -30.13
CA THR A 444 27.44 15.84 -31.09
C THR A 444 26.96 14.55 -30.42
N ARG A 445 26.66 14.59 -29.12
CA ARG A 445 26.19 13.47 -28.31
C ARG A 445 25.34 13.99 -27.15
N LEU A 446 24.48 13.14 -26.62
CA LEU A 446 23.69 13.46 -25.43
C LEU A 446 24.60 13.62 -24.20
N SER A 447 24.41 14.70 -23.45
CA SER A 447 25.01 14.86 -22.12
C SER A 447 24.43 13.86 -21.13
N LYS A 448 25.04 13.74 -19.95
CA LYS A 448 24.48 12.93 -18.86
C LYS A 448 23.07 13.41 -18.47
N GLU A 449 22.82 14.71 -18.52
CA GLU A 449 21.50 15.30 -18.25
C GLU A 449 20.51 15.02 -19.38
N ASP A 450 20.92 15.11 -20.65
CA ASP A 450 20.05 14.76 -21.79
C ASP A 450 19.60 13.29 -21.71
N LYS A 451 20.52 12.39 -21.35
CA LYS A 451 20.22 10.95 -21.19
C LYS A 451 19.24 10.72 -20.05
N LEU A 452 19.46 11.35 -18.90
CA LEU A 452 18.55 11.25 -17.77
C LEU A 452 17.16 11.82 -18.13
N ALA A 453 17.11 12.98 -18.77
CA ALA A 453 15.85 13.63 -19.16
C ALA A 453 15.08 12.80 -20.19
N SER A 454 15.78 12.27 -21.20
CA SER A 454 15.23 11.34 -22.19
C SER A 454 14.65 10.11 -21.53
N CYS A 455 15.37 9.52 -20.58
CA CYS A 455 14.90 8.38 -19.79
C CYS A 455 13.61 8.67 -19.02
N ILE A 456 13.47 9.86 -18.44
CA ILE A 456 12.24 10.24 -17.74
C ILE A 456 11.08 10.40 -18.75
N ILE A 457 11.31 10.98 -19.93
CA ILE A 457 10.27 11.11 -20.98
C ILE A 457 9.75 9.75 -21.43
N VAL A 458 10.66 8.84 -21.82
CA VAL A 458 10.29 7.56 -22.44
C VAL A 458 9.83 6.48 -21.45
N ASN A 459 10.03 6.72 -20.16
CA ASN A 459 9.65 5.78 -19.11
C ASN A 459 8.17 5.35 -19.24
N LYS A 460 7.92 4.06 -19.05
CA LYS A 460 6.58 3.46 -19.12
C LYS A 460 5.59 4.04 -18.11
N ASP A 461 6.08 4.48 -16.94
CA ASP A 461 5.25 5.00 -15.86
C ASP A 461 5.06 6.54 -15.95
N THR A 462 5.69 7.26 -16.89
CA THR A 462 5.31 8.66 -17.12
C THR A 462 3.97 8.70 -17.87
N HIS A 463 2.89 9.02 -17.18
CA HIS A 463 1.63 9.30 -17.86
C HIS A 463 1.83 10.50 -18.83
N PRO A 464 1.25 10.50 -20.05
CA PRO A 464 1.43 11.59 -21.03
C PRO A 464 0.90 12.96 -20.57
N ALA A 465 0.19 13.03 -19.44
CA ALA A 465 -0.20 14.29 -18.78
C ALA A 465 0.72 14.68 -17.60
N ASN A 466 1.66 13.82 -17.21
CA ASN A 466 2.46 13.99 -16.01
C ASN A 466 3.75 14.76 -16.32
N ARG A 467 3.75 16.04 -15.96
CA ARG A 467 4.88 16.98 -16.16
C ARG A 467 5.98 16.86 -15.10
N LYS A 468 5.78 15.97 -14.13
CA LYS A 468 6.70 15.73 -13.02
C LYS A 468 6.98 14.24 -12.96
N PRO A 469 8.10 13.85 -12.33
CA PRO A 469 8.26 12.49 -11.86
C PRO A 469 7.03 12.09 -11.06
N ASP A 470 6.20 11.27 -11.69
CA ASP A 470 5.13 10.53 -11.07
C ASP A 470 5.61 9.83 -9.79
N THR A 471 5.16 10.31 -8.63
CA THR A 471 5.27 9.62 -7.34
C THR A 471 3.90 9.09 -6.91
N ASN A 472 2.94 8.97 -7.83
CA ASN A 472 1.54 8.70 -7.53
C ASN A 472 1.15 7.27 -7.91
N PRO A 473 1.16 6.32 -6.96
CA PRO A 473 0.80 4.93 -7.21
C PRO A 473 -0.69 4.71 -7.47
N THR A 474 -1.57 5.73 -7.42
CA THR A 474 -2.98 5.56 -7.83
C THR A 474 -3.13 5.15 -9.30
N TRP A 475 -2.07 5.27 -10.10
CA TRP A 475 -2.04 4.77 -11.48
C TRP A 475 -1.59 3.31 -11.62
N ALA A 476 -1.02 2.72 -10.56
CA ALA A 476 -0.84 1.27 -10.43
C ALA A 476 -2.11 0.55 -9.91
N TYR A 477 -3.17 1.31 -9.58
CA TYR A 477 -4.47 0.83 -9.12
C TYR A 477 -5.48 0.55 -10.26
N LYS A 478 -5.02 0.43 -11.51
CA LYS A 478 -5.88 0.01 -12.62
C LYS A 478 -5.45 -1.30 -13.22
#